data_AF-A0A2H1JR11-F1
#
_entry.id   AF-A0A2H1JR11-F1
#
_cell.length_a   1.000
_cell.length_b   1.000
_cell.length_c   1.000
_cell.angle_alpha   90.00
_cell.angle_beta   90.00
_cell.angle_gamma   90.00
#
_symmetry.space_group_name_H-M   'P 1'
#
loop_
_entity.id
_entity.type
_entity.pdbx_description
1 polymer ?
#
loop_
_entity_poly.entity_id
_entity_poly.type
_entity_poly.pdbx_seq_one_letter_code
_entity_poly.pdbx_strand_id
1 'polypeptide(L)'
;MSVVKASHVYKVFGKRPNEVIKRLEEGADRKDLTKLGTAAVIDASFEVEEGEIFVVMGLSGSGKSTLIRTLNGLWAPTAGSVEVLGTDISKADASTLRKVRGKHVSMVFQHFALLPHRTVRENAAYSLEIQGVPKNERADKAEEWLKTVGLDGWGDKYPQQLSGGMQQRVGLARALAAETDILLMDEAFSALDPLIRREMQEQLVELQRELKKTIIFITHDLNEAMFLGDRIAVMRDGRIVQIGTSEEILTQPADDYIAEFVQDVDRTRVLTASSIMRETNATISIEAGPRLAMRTLEDSNSSGLLVLDENRTVVGMVSDRNVVKAAREGQHTIADIVEKTDLFTVRPETPISELFAPSSTAKVPLTVVDDNQRLLGIVPRVALLNSMADPGPATGEIPPVREESEPVVVSPGAAEADSENGAAFTEEQVAPTEVAAATNGASADATAAEDGLGKDTGSPVRGADDVDGGKH
;
A
#
# COMPACT_ATOMS: atom_id res chain seq x y z
N MET A 1 -12.39 17.33 -10.03
CA MET A 1 -13.51 17.98 -9.31
C MET A 1 -13.93 17.05 -8.18
N SER A 2 -14.24 17.55 -6.98
CA SER A 2 -14.58 16.68 -5.85
C SER A 2 -15.89 15.91 -6.11
N VAL A 3 -15.82 14.57 -6.21
CA VAL A 3 -16.96 13.69 -6.48
C VAL A 3 -17.51 13.01 -5.23
N VAL A 4 -16.69 12.87 -4.18
CA VAL A 4 -17.14 12.48 -2.83
C VAL A 4 -16.57 13.48 -1.83
N LYS A 5 -17.42 13.96 -0.91
CA LYS A 5 -17.03 14.90 0.14
C LYS A 5 -17.57 14.44 1.48
N ALA A 6 -16.69 14.31 2.46
CA ALA A 6 -17.02 14.11 3.87
C ALA A 6 -16.74 15.41 4.63
N SER A 7 -17.65 15.82 5.52
CA SER A 7 -17.49 17.03 6.33
C SER A 7 -17.96 16.77 7.76
N HIS A 8 -17.02 16.83 8.70
CA HIS A 8 -17.19 16.59 10.14
C HIS A 8 -17.94 15.29 10.44
N VAL A 9 -17.63 14.21 9.73
CA VAL A 9 -18.39 12.95 9.80
C VAL A 9 -18.06 12.21 11.10
N TYR A 10 -19.08 12.03 11.94
CA TYR A 10 -19.05 11.14 13.09
C TYR A 10 -19.91 9.90 12.83
N LYS A 11 -19.44 8.73 13.25
CA LYS A 11 -20.27 7.52 13.38
C LYS A 11 -20.05 6.88 14.74
N VAL A 12 -21.10 6.94 15.57
CA VAL A 12 -21.14 6.34 16.90
C VAL A 12 -22.22 5.26 16.97
N PHE A 13 -21.86 4.11 17.56
CA PHE A 13 -22.78 3.03 17.87
C PHE A 13 -23.08 2.98 19.38
N GLY A 14 -24.21 2.41 19.77
CA GLY A 14 -24.58 2.25 21.19
C GLY A 14 -25.75 3.13 21.62
N LYS A 15 -25.89 3.33 22.94
CA LYS A 15 -27.13 3.84 23.54
C LYS A 15 -27.23 5.36 23.60
N ARG A 16 -26.11 6.09 23.63
CA ARG A 16 -26.09 7.56 23.77
C ARG A 16 -25.15 8.24 22.77
N PRO A 17 -25.35 8.06 21.45
CA PRO A 17 -24.43 8.55 20.43
C PRO A 17 -24.16 10.05 20.51
N ASN A 18 -25.18 10.87 20.75
CA ASN A 18 -25.04 12.33 20.82
C ASN A 18 -24.29 12.80 22.09
N GLU A 19 -24.36 12.04 23.19
CA GLU A 19 -23.58 12.34 24.41
C GLU A 19 -22.09 12.01 24.20
N VAL A 20 -21.80 10.95 23.45
CA VAL A 20 -20.43 10.59 23.05
C VAL A 20 -19.82 11.66 22.14
N ILE A 21 -20.56 12.15 21.13
CA ILE A 21 -20.07 13.22 20.24
C ILE A 21 -19.74 14.48 21.05
N LYS A 22 -20.67 14.97 21.87
CA LYS A 22 -20.45 16.17 22.69
C LYS A 22 -19.21 16.05 23.59
N ARG A 23 -18.97 14.88 24.18
CA ARG A 23 -17.77 14.63 25.00
C ARG A 23 -16.48 14.56 24.17
N LEU A 24 -16.53 14.07 22.93
CA LEU A 24 -15.39 14.07 21.98
C LEU A 24 -15.06 15.49 21.48
N GLU A 25 -16.07 16.35 21.30
CA GLU A 25 -15.92 17.78 21.01
C GLU A 25 -15.35 18.53 22.22
N GLU A 26 -15.71 18.13 23.44
CA GLU A 26 -15.14 18.60 24.72
C GLU A 26 -13.73 18.03 25.02
N GLY A 27 -13.17 17.20 24.14
CA GLY A 27 -11.79 16.71 24.23
C GLY A 27 -11.58 15.42 25.06
N ALA A 28 -12.63 14.67 25.40
CA ALA A 28 -12.50 13.40 26.10
C ALA A 28 -11.89 12.28 25.21
N ASP A 29 -11.17 11.34 25.82
CA ASP A 29 -10.61 10.18 25.11
C ASP A 29 -11.71 9.19 24.69
N ARG A 30 -11.55 8.61 23.49
CA ARG A 30 -12.42 7.58 22.90
C ARG A 30 -12.68 6.40 23.86
N LYS A 31 -11.67 5.98 24.62
CA LYS A 31 -11.67 4.79 25.48
C LYS A 31 -12.60 4.96 26.68
N ASP A 32 -12.65 6.15 27.28
CA ASP A 32 -13.52 6.47 28.42
C ASP A 32 -15.02 6.44 28.05
N LEU A 33 -15.32 6.69 26.78
CA LEU A 33 -16.70 6.81 26.28
C LEU A 33 -17.34 5.46 25.90
N THR A 34 -16.57 4.38 25.89
CA THR A 34 -17.01 3.01 25.54
C THR A 34 -18.27 2.53 26.26
N LYS A 35 -18.48 2.98 27.51
CA LYS A 35 -19.68 2.66 28.32
C LYS A 35 -20.97 3.36 27.83
N LEU A 36 -20.84 4.44 27.07
CA LEU A 36 -21.94 5.23 26.49
C LEU A 36 -22.20 4.84 25.02
N GLY A 37 -21.12 4.57 24.28
CA GLY A 37 -21.14 4.08 22.91
C GLY A 37 -19.75 3.92 22.30
N THR A 38 -19.66 3.18 21.19
CA THR A 38 -18.43 2.98 20.43
C THR A 38 -18.35 4.02 19.32
N ALA A 39 -17.47 5.01 19.47
CA ALA A 39 -17.13 5.93 18.39
C ALA A 39 -16.21 5.23 17.39
N ALA A 40 -16.70 5.04 16.16
CA ALA A 40 -16.04 4.27 15.10
C ALA A 40 -15.52 5.16 13.97
N VAL A 41 -16.14 6.33 13.74
CA VAL A 41 -15.58 7.44 12.94
C VAL A 41 -15.78 8.72 13.75
N ILE A 42 -14.78 9.59 13.78
CA ILE A 42 -14.71 10.78 14.62
C ILE A 42 -14.16 11.94 13.79
N ASP A 43 -14.99 12.95 13.54
CA ASP A 43 -14.63 14.19 12.84
C ASP A 43 -13.93 14.01 11.47
N ALA A 44 -14.32 12.98 10.70
CA ALA A 44 -13.69 12.72 9.41
C ALA A 44 -14.14 13.75 8.35
N SER A 45 -13.17 14.51 7.83
CA SER A 45 -13.37 15.55 6.82
C SER A 45 -12.34 15.39 5.70
N PHE A 46 -12.79 15.22 4.46
CA PHE A 46 -11.94 15.08 3.28
C PHE A 46 -12.75 15.21 1.98
N GLU A 47 -12.06 15.47 0.88
CA GLU A 47 -12.61 15.51 -0.47
C GLU A 47 -11.82 14.57 -1.38
N VAL A 48 -12.56 13.82 -2.20
CA VAL A 48 -12.05 12.87 -3.18
C VAL A 48 -12.32 13.39 -4.59
N GLU A 49 -11.26 13.55 -5.38
CA GLU A 49 -11.33 14.10 -6.73
C GLU A 49 -11.72 13.05 -7.79
N GLU A 50 -12.39 13.52 -8.85
CA GLU A 50 -12.77 12.73 -10.01
C GLU A 50 -11.56 12.00 -10.64
N GLY A 51 -11.63 10.66 -10.64
CA GLY A 51 -10.65 9.79 -11.25
C GLY A 51 -9.42 9.45 -10.40
N GLU A 52 -9.30 9.96 -9.17
CA GLU A 52 -8.19 9.60 -8.27
C GLU A 52 -8.44 8.24 -7.57
N ILE A 53 -7.34 7.59 -7.16
CA ILE A 53 -7.34 6.49 -6.21
C ILE A 53 -7.02 7.04 -4.81
N PHE A 54 -8.07 7.21 -4.00
CA PHE A 54 -7.98 7.69 -2.62
C PHE A 54 -7.96 6.51 -1.66
N VAL A 55 -6.80 6.24 -1.06
CA VAL A 55 -6.63 5.13 -0.12
C VAL A 55 -6.94 5.58 1.30
N VAL A 56 -7.72 4.77 2.03
CA VAL A 56 -7.96 4.93 3.47
C VAL A 56 -7.25 3.78 4.20
N MET A 57 -6.12 4.09 4.82
CA MET A 57 -5.24 3.10 5.48
C MET A 57 -5.39 3.09 7.01
N GLY A 58 -4.79 2.09 7.65
CA GLY A 58 -4.60 2.03 9.11
C GLY A 58 -4.94 0.67 9.71
N LEU A 59 -4.78 0.55 11.02
CA LEU A 59 -4.96 -0.71 11.74
C LEU A 59 -6.41 -1.25 11.73
N SER A 60 -6.56 -2.52 12.13
CA SER A 60 -7.87 -3.07 12.47
C SER A 60 -8.52 -2.25 13.59
N GLY A 61 -9.84 -2.02 13.51
CA GLY A 61 -10.58 -1.21 14.48
C GLY A 61 -10.39 0.32 14.37
N SER A 62 -9.56 0.83 13.44
CA SER A 62 -9.31 2.27 13.28
C SER A 62 -10.45 3.06 12.64
N GLY A 63 -11.49 2.39 12.12
CA GLY A 63 -12.72 3.03 11.61
C GLY A 63 -12.97 2.89 10.10
N LYS A 64 -11.95 2.50 9.31
CA LYS A 64 -11.97 2.44 7.84
C LYS A 64 -13.27 1.87 7.25
N SER A 65 -13.59 0.61 7.57
CA SER A 65 -14.78 -0.09 7.07
C SER A 65 -16.12 0.42 7.64
N THR A 66 -16.09 1.35 8.60
CA THR A 66 -17.26 2.13 9.02
C THR A 66 -17.41 3.39 8.17
N LEU A 67 -16.31 4.07 7.88
CA LEU A 67 -16.27 5.23 7.00
C LEU A 67 -16.80 4.88 5.61
N ILE A 68 -16.29 3.85 4.93
CA ILE A 68 -16.75 3.49 3.57
C ILE A 68 -18.23 3.07 3.51
N ARG A 69 -18.76 2.45 4.57
CA ARG A 69 -20.18 2.10 4.68
C ARG A 69 -21.05 3.34 4.96
N THR A 70 -20.47 4.39 5.50
CA THR A 70 -21.08 5.72 5.61
C THR A 70 -20.99 6.48 4.28
N LEU A 71 -19.90 6.36 3.52
CA LEU A 71 -19.76 6.90 2.15
C LEU A 71 -20.73 6.24 1.16
N ASN A 72 -21.03 4.95 1.33
CA ASN A 72 -22.07 4.25 0.56
C ASN A 72 -23.50 4.49 1.13
N GLY A 73 -23.66 5.28 2.20
CA GLY A 73 -24.93 5.47 2.89
C GLY A 73 -25.59 4.19 3.42
N LEU A 74 -24.86 3.06 3.49
CA LEU A 74 -25.33 1.83 4.14
C LEU A 74 -25.56 2.07 5.64
N TRP A 75 -24.76 2.96 6.23
CA TRP A 75 -24.94 3.51 7.56
C TRP A 75 -25.00 5.04 7.48
N ALA A 76 -26.15 5.64 7.80
CA ALA A 76 -26.22 7.09 7.97
C ALA A 76 -25.22 7.56 9.05
N PRO A 77 -24.56 8.72 8.88
CA PRO A 77 -23.70 9.28 9.92
C PRO A 77 -24.51 9.66 11.16
N THR A 78 -23.82 9.86 12.27
CA THR A 78 -24.40 10.34 13.53
C THR A 78 -24.39 11.87 13.60
N ALA A 79 -23.34 12.49 13.07
CA ALA A 79 -23.23 13.93 12.82
C ALA A 79 -22.32 14.16 11.60
N GLY A 80 -22.31 15.40 11.10
CA GLY A 80 -21.64 15.77 9.83
C GLY A 80 -22.50 15.46 8.61
N SER A 81 -21.88 15.56 7.43
CA SER A 81 -22.50 15.23 6.15
C SER A 81 -21.53 14.53 5.21
N VAL A 82 -22.11 13.72 4.31
CA VAL A 82 -21.46 13.10 3.17
C VAL A 82 -22.24 13.45 1.91
N GLU A 83 -21.53 13.96 0.92
CA GLU A 83 -22.03 14.28 -0.42
C GLU A 83 -21.37 13.36 -1.46
N VAL A 84 -22.16 12.89 -2.42
CA VAL A 84 -21.72 12.09 -3.56
C VAL A 84 -22.28 12.73 -4.83
N LEU A 85 -21.41 13.14 -5.75
CA LEU A 85 -21.75 13.92 -6.95
C LEU A 85 -22.70 15.11 -6.64
N GLY A 86 -22.36 15.88 -5.61
CA GLY A 86 -23.15 17.03 -5.12
C GLY A 86 -24.48 16.67 -4.43
N THR A 87 -24.78 15.38 -4.21
CA THR A 87 -25.99 14.92 -3.50
C THR A 87 -25.64 14.55 -2.07
N ASP A 88 -26.19 15.27 -1.08
CA ASP A 88 -26.10 14.91 0.34
C ASP A 88 -26.85 13.59 0.61
N ILE A 89 -26.09 12.50 0.71
CA ILE A 89 -26.62 11.16 0.98
C ILE A 89 -26.95 10.94 2.46
N SER A 90 -26.53 11.85 3.35
CA SER A 90 -26.74 11.75 4.80
C SER A 90 -28.16 12.19 5.20
N LYS A 91 -28.77 13.07 4.39
CA LYS A 91 -30.16 13.51 4.51
C LYS A 91 -31.09 12.92 3.43
N ALA A 92 -30.55 12.14 2.49
CA ALA A 92 -31.30 11.55 1.39
C ALA A 92 -32.37 10.53 1.83
N ASP A 93 -33.50 10.52 1.12
CA ASP A 93 -34.53 9.50 1.32
C ASP A 93 -34.11 8.14 0.73
N ALA A 94 -34.82 7.08 1.11
CA ALA A 94 -34.52 5.72 0.66
C ALA A 94 -34.67 5.51 -0.87
N SER A 95 -35.41 6.37 -1.58
CA SER A 95 -35.50 6.39 -3.05
C SER A 95 -34.27 7.03 -3.67
N THR A 96 -33.87 8.22 -3.21
CA THR A 96 -32.68 8.94 -3.68
C THR A 96 -31.40 8.14 -3.42
N LEU A 97 -31.25 7.59 -2.21
CA LEU A 97 -30.10 6.74 -1.85
C LEU A 97 -30.06 5.42 -2.66
N ARG A 98 -31.19 4.93 -3.20
CA ARG A 98 -31.18 3.82 -4.17
C ARG A 98 -30.76 4.27 -5.56
N LYS A 99 -31.15 5.46 -6.01
CA LYS A 99 -30.73 6.02 -7.30
C LYS A 99 -29.23 6.31 -7.35
N VAL A 100 -28.68 6.92 -6.29
CA VAL A 100 -27.24 7.22 -6.19
C VAL A 100 -26.41 5.94 -6.29
N ARG A 101 -26.68 4.95 -5.42
CA ARG A 101 -25.99 3.65 -5.48
C ARG A 101 -26.23 2.87 -6.78
N GLY A 102 -27.46 2.90 -7.29
CA GLY A 102 -27.81 2.17 -8.51
C GLY A 102 -27.16 2.70 -9.79
N LYS A 103 -26.61 3.92 -9.77
CA LYS A 103 -25.99 4.57 -10.95
C LYS A 103 -24.53 4.99 -10.77
N HIS A 104 -24.14 5.41 -9.58
CA HIS A 104 -22.90 6.18 -9.36
C HIS A 104 -21.91 5.52 -8.40
N VAL A 105 -22.31 4.53 -7.61
CA VAL A 105 -21.47 3.93 -6.56
C VAL A 105 -21.55 2.40 -6.56
N SER A 106 -20.48 1.74 -6.99
CA SER A 106 -20.28 0.29 -6.79
C SER A 106 -19.51 -0.01 -5.51
N MET A 107 -19.67 -1.22 -4.95
CA MET A 107 -18.91 -1.67 -3.78
C MET A 107 -18.39 -3.10 -3.92
N VAL A 108 -17.09 -3.26 -3.65
CA VAL A 108 -16.37 -4.53 -3.50
C VAL A 108 -16.10 -4.75 -2.02
N PHE A 109 -16.45 -5.93 -1.51
CA PHE A 109 -16.32 -6.30 -0.09
C PHE A 109 -15.18 -7.32 0.07
N GLN A 110 -14.42 -7.23 1.18
CA GLN A 110 -13.38 -8.17 1.63
C GLN A 110 -13.75 -9.65 1.46
N HIS A 111 -15.02 -9.97 1.71
CA HIS A 111 -15.64 -11.20 1.25
C HIS A 111 -16.65 -10.82 0.16
N PHE A 112 -16.34 -11.17 -1.08
CA PHE A 112 -16.93 -10.60 -2.31
C PHE A 112 -18.44 -10.78 -2.48
N ALA A 113 -19.12 -11.43 -1.53
CA ALA A 113 -20.58 -11.52 -1.43
C ALA A 113 -21.22 -11.94 -2.76
N LEU A 114 -20.65 -12.96 -3.41
CA LEU A 114 -21.26 -13.59 -4.57
C LEU A 114 -22.52 -14.32 -4.13
N LEU A 115 -23.57 -14.23 -4.95
CA LEU A 115 -24.82 -14.93 -4.76
C LEU A 115 -24.59 -16.40 -5.16
N PRO A 116 -24.54 -17.35 -4.20
CA PRO A 116 -24.05 -18.71 -4.45
C PRO A 116 -25.04 -19.55 -5.28
N HIS A 117 -26.30 -19.12 -5.36
CA HIS A 117 -27.39 -19.72 -6.12
C HIS A 117 -27.55 -19.14 -7.53
N ARG A 118 -26.57 -18.33 -7.99
CA ARG A 118 -26.52 -17.72 -9.33
C ARG A 118 -25.20 -18.09 -10.01
N THR A 119 -25.19 -18.09 -11.34
CA THR A 119 -23.94 -18.30 -12.09
C THR A 119 -22.98 -17.10 -11.98
N VAL A 120 -21.78 -17.26 -12.52
CA VAL A 120 -20.77 -16.20 -12.66
C VAL A 120 -21.30 -15.03 -13.49
N ARG A 121 -21.90 -15.30 -14.65
CA ARG A 121 -22.52 -14.29 -15.52
C ARG A 121 -23.70 -13.60 -14.83
N GLU A 122 -24.52 -14.36 -14.11
CA GLU A 122 -25.65 -13.80 -13.35
C GLU A 122 -25.24 -12.99 -12.11
N ASN A 123 -24.04 -13.25 -11.56
CA ASN A 123 -23.42 -12.42 -10.53
C ASN A 123 -22.89 -11.12 -11.13
N ALA A 124 -22.13 -11.18 -12.24
CA ALA A 124 -21.64 -9.99 -12.94
C ALA A 124 -22.78 -9.09 -13.43
N ALA A 125 -23.81 -9.67 -14.05
CA ALA A 125 -25.00 -8.98 -14.55
C ALA A 125 -26.01 -8.51 -13.47
N TYR A 126 -25.69 -8.63 -12.17
CA TYR A 126 -26.65 -8.38 -11.09
C TYR A 126 -26.98 -6.89 -10.91
N SER A 127 -25.99 -6.01 -11.03
CA SER A 127 -26.18 -4.55 -10.99
C SER A 127 -27.14 -4.08 -12.08
N LEU A 128 -26.87 -4.51 -13.32
CA LEU A 128 -27.68 -4.25 -14.52
C LEU A 128 -29.12 -4.83 -14.39
N GLU A 129 -29.30 -5.96 -13.69
CA GLU A 129 -30.64 -6.51 -13.38
C GLU A 129 -31.45 -5.55 -12.51
N ILE A 130 -30.84 -4.98 -11.48
CA ILE A 130 -31.48 -4.04 -10.54
C ILE A 130 -31.71 -2.66 -11.20
N GLN A 131 -30.87 -2.28 -12.17
CA GLN A 131 -31.10 -1.11 -13.03
C GLN A 131 -32.24 -1.32 -14.06
N GLY A 132 -32.67 -2.56 -14.31
CA GLY A 132 -33.74 -2.91 -15.25
C GLY A 132 -33.30 -3.14 -16.70
N VAL A 133 -32.00 -3.40 -16.93
CA VAL A 133 -31.42 -3.61 -18.27
C VAL A 133 -31.93 -4.93 -18.89
N PRO A 134 -32.25 -4.98 -20.20
CA PRO A 134 -32.69 -6.20 -20.90
C PRO A 134 -31.75 -7.39 -20.70
N LYS A 135 -32.32 -8.61 -20.62
CA LYS A 135 -31.56 -9.83 -20.26
C LYS A 135 -30.35 -10.09 -21.15
N ASN A 136 -30.47 -9.85 -22.46
CA ASN A 136 -29.39 -10.10 -23.41
C ASN A 136 -28.26 -9.07 -23.22
N GLU A 137 -28.58 -7.78 -23.31
CA GLU A 137 -27.63 -6.68 -23.13
C GLU A 137 -26.81 -6.80 -21.84
N ARG A 138 -27.45 -7.17 -20.71
CA ARG A 138 -26.73 -7.38 -19.44
C ARG A 138 -25.96 -8.69 -19.35
N ALA A 139 -26.28 -9.69 -20.17
CA ALA A 139 -25.47 -10.90 -20.30
C ALA A 139 -24.24 -10.64 -21.17
N ASP A 140 -24.40 -9.88 -22.26
CA ASP A 140 -23.32 -9.50 -23.17
C ASP A 140 -22.28 -8.62 -22.45
N LYS A 141 -22.72 -7.55 -21.77
CA LYS A 141 -21.86 -6.71 -20.91
C LYS A 141 -21.18 -7.51 -19.78
N ALA A 142 -21.87 -8.49 -19.21
CA ALA A 142 -21.29 -9.32 -18.16
C ALA A 142 -20.17 -10.23 -18.68
N GLU A 143 -20.32 -10.81 -19.88
CA GLU A 143 -19.26 -11.62 -20.50
C GLU A 143 -18.06 -10.75 -20.92
N GLU A 144 -18.28 -9.52 -21.39
CA GLU A 144 -17.21 -8.53 -21.67
C GLU A 144 -16.36 -8.23 -20.42
N TRP A 145 -17.00 -7.88 -19.30
CA TRP A 145 -16.27 -7.61 -18.05
C TRP A 145 -15.64 -8.87 -17.44
N LEU A 146 -16.26 -10.04 -17.59
CA LEU A 146 -15.66 -11.32 -17.19
C LEU A 146 -14.42 -11.65 -18.02
N LYS A 147 -14.45 -11.42 -19.33
CA LYS A 147 -13.30 -11.58 -20.21
C LYS A 147 -12.16 -10.61 -19.85
N THR A 148 -12.49 -9.36 -19.55
CA THR A 148 -11.53 -8.33 -19.15
C THR A 148 -10.75 -8.72 -17.88
N VAL A 149 -11.40 -9.36 -16.90
CA VAL A 149 -10.72 -9.91 -15.71
C VAL A 149 -10.13 -11.32 -15.91
N GLY A 150 -10.07 -11.84 -17.14
CA GLY A 150 -9.48 -13.15 -17.44
C GLY A 150 -10.34 -14.37 -17.06
N LEU A 151 -11.67 -14.23 -17.01
CA LEU A 151 -12.64 -15.29 -16.73
C LEU A 151 -13.47 -15.70 -17.97
N ASP A 152 -12.91 -15.54 -19.17
CA ASP A 152 -13.53 -15.97 -20.44
C ASP A 152 -13.94 -17.46 -20.38
N GLY A 153 -15.18 -17.78 -20.77
CA GLY A 153 -15.75 -19.12 -20.71
C GLY A 153 -16.17 -19.63 -19.31
N TRP A 154 -16.00 -18.86 -18.24
CA TRP A 154 -16.45 -19.25 -16.88
C TRP A 154 -17.86 -18.79 -16.52
N GLY A 155 -18.52 -18.00 -17.38
CA GLY A 155 -19.83 -17.38 -17.12
C GLY A 155 -20.96 -18.31 -16.64
N ASP A 156 -20.96 -19.57 -17.09
CA ASP A 156 -21.99 -20.58 -16.73
C ASP A 156 -21.67 -21.44 -15.50
N LYS A 157 -20.54 -21.18 -14.82
CA LYS A 157 -20.20 -21.84 -13.54
C LYS A 157 -20.89 -21.15 -12.36
N TYR A 158 -20.94 -21.82 -11.21
CA TYR A 158 -21.36 -21.25 -9.93
C TYR A 158 -20.14 -20.84 -9.08
N PRO A 159 -20.26 -19.86 -8.16
CA PRO A 159 -19.15 -19.41 -7.29
C PRO A 159 -18.39 -20.52 -6.56
N GLN A 160 -19.07 -21.60 -6.17
CA GLN A 160 -18.48 -22.75 -5.48
C GLN A 160 -17.54 -23.60 -6.37
N GLN A 161 -17.53 -23.37 -7.68
CA GLN A 161 -16.69 -24.07 -8.67
C GLN A 161 -15.42 -23.27 -9.05
N LEU A 162 -15.15 -22.17 -8.34
CA LEU A 162 -14.08 -21.21 -8.61
C LEU A 162 -13.07 -21.20 -7.46
N SER A 163 -11.79 -20.96 -7.77
CA SER A 163 -10.79 -20.64 -6.74
C SER A 163 -11.11 -19.30 -6.05
N GLY A 164 -10.52 -19.06 -4.87
CA GLY A 164 -10.71 -17.79 -4.14
C GLY A 164 -10.43 -16.56 -5.01
N GLY A 165 -9.26 -16.52 -5.68
CA GLY A 165 -8.89 -15.45 -6.60
C GLY A 165 -9.86 -15.26 -7.77
N MET A 166 -10.42 -16.34 -8.33
CA MET A 166 -11.42 -16.25 -9.38
C MET A 166 -12.75 -15.67 -8.86
N GLN A 167 -13.18 -16.03 -7.65
CA GLN A 167 -14.36 -15.42 -7.01
C GLN A 167 -14.17 -13.91 -6.78
N GLN A 168 -12.93 -13.48 -6.50
CA GLN A 168 -12.62 -12.04 -6.40
C GLN A 168 -12.83 -11.32 -7.73
N ARG A 169 -12.30 -11.89 -8.82
CA ARG A 169 -12.46 -11.36 -10.18
C ARG A 169 -13.92 -11.26 -10.62
N VAL A 170 -14.78 -12.23 -10.27
CA VAL A 170 -16.25 -12.12 -10.50
C VAL A 170 -16.85 -10.95 -9.71
N GLY A 171 -16.43 -10.72 -8.47
CA GLY A 171 -16.92 -9.62 -7.66
C GLY A 171 -16.45 -8.24 -8.15
N LEU A 172 -15.24 -8.16 -8.70
CA LEU A 172 -14.72 -6.97 -9.41
C LEU A 172 -15.48 -6.76 -10.73
N ALA A 173 -15.64 -7.77 -11.57
CA ALA A 173 -16.41 -7.70 -12.82
C ALA A 173 -17.85 -7.25 -12.59
N ARG A 174 -18.51 -7.68 -11.51
CA ARG A 174 -19.84 -7.19 -11.10
C ARG A 174 -19.88 -5.69 -10.78
N ALA A 175 -18.81 -5.16 -10.19
CA ALA A 175 -18.70 -3.74 -9.87
C ALA A 175 -18.39 -2.90 -11.12
N LEU A 176 -17.53 -3.40 -12.01
CA LEU A 176 -17.21 -2.75 -13.29
C LEU A 176 -18.41 -2.75 -14.24
N ALA A 177 -19.12 -3.89 -14.35
CA ALA A 177 -20.34 -4.04 -15.16
C ALA A 177 -21.54 -3.23 -14.67
N ALA A 178 -21.48 -2.60 -13.49
CA ALA A 178 -22.46 -1.59 -13.08
C ALA A 178 -22.24 -0.22 -13.77
N GLU A 179 -21.08 -0.04 -14.42
CA GLU A 179 -20.60 1.16 -15.13
C GLU A 179 -20.46 2.45 -14.28
N THR A 180 -20.74 2.35 -12.98
CA THR A 180 -20.70 3.43 -11.97
C THR A 180 -19.41 4.26 -11.93
N ASP A 181 -19.53 5.56 -11.65
CA ASP A 181 -18.42 6.52 -11.62
C ASP A 181 -17.42 6.28 -10.47
N ILE A 182 -17.93 5.83 -9.32
CA ILE A 182 -17.17 5.62 -8.08
C ILE A 182 -17.16 4.13 -7.70
N LEU A 183 -15.98 3.63 -7.34
CA LEU A 183 -15.74 2.27 -6.87
C LEU A 183 -15.25 2.28 -5.42
N LEU A 184 -16.03 1.69 -4.52
CA LEU A 184 -15.71 1.56 -3.10
C LEU A 184 -15.14 0.16 -2.82
N MET A 185 -13.94 0.05 -2.27
CA MET A 185 -13.28 -1.24 -2.02
C MET A 185 -12.88 -1.37 -0.55
N ASP A 186 -13.42 -2.38 0.14
CA ASP A 186 -13.29 -2.57 1.59
C ASP A 186 -12.39 -3.79 1.86
N GLU A 187 -11.07 -3.59 2.03
CA GLU A 187 -10.02 -4.62 2.21
C GLU A 187 -10.07 -5.76 1.15
N ALA A 188 -10.41 -5.42 -0.10
CA ALA A 188 -10.74 -6.39 -1.15
C ALA A 188 -9.62 -7.45 -1.39
N PHE A 189 -8.36 -7.02 -1.45
CA PHE A 189 -7.23 -7.90 -1.79
C PHE A 189 -6.58 -8.55 -0.56
N SER A 190 -7.05 -8.28 0.67
CA SER A 190 -6.39 -8.76 1.90
C SER A 190 -6.39 -10.29 2.04
N ALA A 191 -7.36 -10.96 1.41
CA ALA A 191 -7.52 -12.41 1.41
C ALA A 191 -6.81 -13.13 0.23
N LEU A 192 -6.00 -12.41 -0.56
CA LEU A 192 -5.20 -12.99 -1.64
C LEU A 192 -3.80 -13.38 -1.19
N ASP A 193 -3.28 -14.43 -1.82
CA ASP A 193 -1.84 -14.73 -1.86
C ASP A 193 -1.07 -13.58 -2.55
N PRO A 194 0.25 -13.46 -2.32
CA PRO A 194 1.02 -12.31 -2.82
C PRO A 194 1.08 -12.18 -4.36
N LEU A 195 0.94 -13.28 -5.11
CA LEU A 195 1.04 -13.25 -6.57
C LEU A 195 -0.27 -12.77 -7.20
N ILE A 196 -1.40 -13.37 -6.81
CA ILE A 196 -2.71 -12.92 -7.29
C ILE A 196 -3.03 -11.51 -6.74
N ARG A 197 -2.60 -11.19 -5.51
CA ARG A 197 -2.72 -9.81 -4.97
C ARG A 197 -2.10 -8.79 -5.91
N ARG A 198 -0.84 -9.02 -6.31
CA ARG A 198 -0.12 -8.12 -7.20
C ARG A 198 -0.79 -8.00 -8.58
N GLU A 199 -1.20 -9.12 -9.17
CA GLU A 199 -1.91 -9.12 -10.48
C GLU A 199 -3.20 -8.28 -10.41
N MET A 200 -3.96 -8.38 -9.31
CA MET A 200 -5.20 -7.61 -9.12
C MET A 200 -4.95 -6.13 -8.83
N GLN A 201 -3.84 -5.79 -8.16
CA GLN A 201 -3.41 -4.41 -7.96
C GLN A 201 -2.96 -3.77 -9.30
N GLU A 202 -2.16 -4.47 -10.09
CA GLU A 202 -1.70 -4.03 -11.41
C GLU A 202 -2.90 -3.82 -12.37
N GLN A 203 -3.84 -4.77 -12.44
CA GLN A 203 -5.09 -4.62 -13.20
C GLN A 203 -5.96 -3.46 -12.71
N LEU A 204 -6.02 -3.18 -11.39
CA LEU A 204 -6.82 -2.06 -10.87
C LEU A 204 -6.25 -0.71 -11.33
N VAL A 205 -4.93 -0.57 -11.38
CA VAL A 205 -4.24 0.63 -11.88
C VAL A 205 -4.42 0.78 -13.39
N GLU A 206 -4.36 -0.31 -14.16
CA GLU A 206 -4.65 -0.27 -15.61
C GLU A 206 -6.10 0.15 -15.88
N LEU A 207 -7.07 -0.47 -15.20
CA LEU A 207 -8.49 -0.13 -15.31
C LEU A 207 -8.80 1.31 -14.89
N GLN A 208 -8.15 1.84 -13.84
CA GLN A 208 -8.29 3.26 -13.48
C GLN A 208 -7.71 4.17 -14.57
N ARG A 209 -6.56 3.81 -15.16
CA ARG A 209 -5.90 4.62 -16.19
C ARG A 209 -6.74 4.73 -17.44
N GLU A 210 -7.38 3.64 -17.88
CA GLU A 210 -8.26 3.58 -19.05
C GLU A 210 -9.64 4.18 -18.79
N LEU A 211 -10.30 3.81 -17.68
CA LEU A 211 -11.72 4.12 -17.44
C LEU A 211 -11.96 5.41 -16.65
N LYS A 212 -10.89 6.01 -16.08
CA LYS A 212 -10.93 7.20 -15.20
C LYS A 212 -11.97 7.15 -14.07
N LYS A 213 -12.24 5.94 -13.56
CA LYS A 213 -13.13 5.73 -12.41
C LYS A 213 -12.46 6.21 -11.13
N THR A 214 -13.25 6.82 -10.27
CA THR A 214 -12.78 7.25 -8.94
C THR A 214 -12.79 6.05 -8.00
N ILE A 215 -11.70 5.79 -7.28
CA ILE A 215 -11.59 4.60 -6.42
C ILE A 215 -11.34 5.05 -4.99
N ILE A 216 -12.18 4.60 -4.05
CA ILE A 216 -11.93 4.74 -2.61
C ILE A 216 -11.59 3.36 -2.07
N PHE A 217 -10.31 3.14 -1.77
CA PHE A 217 -9.75 1.83 -1.47
C PHE A 217 -9.32 1.75 0.01
N ILE A 218 -9.75 0.73 0.74
CA ILE A 218 -9.33 0.49 2.12
C ILE A 218 -8.33 -0.65 2.18
N THR A 219 -7.25 -0.43 2.94
CA THR A 219 -6.31 -1.48 3.32
C THR A 219 -5.71 -1.27 4.71
N HIS A 220 -5.03 -2.29 5.21
CA HIS A 220 -4.11 -2.22 6.35
C HIS A 220 -2.64 -2.39 5.92
N ASP A 221 -2.38 -2.71 4.65
CA ASP A 221 -1.05 -2.90 4.06
C ASP A 221 -0.55 -1.58 3.47
N LEU A 222 0.59 -1.08 3.97
CA LEU A 222 1.12 0.22 3.55
C LEU A 222 1.81 0.15 2.18
N ASN A 223 2.38 -0.99 1.80
CA ASN A 223 2.97 -1.15 0.46
C ASN A 223 1.86 -1.18 -0.61
N GLU A 224 0.70 -1.76 -0.30
CA GLU A 224 -0.50 -1.67 -1.13
C GLU A 224 -1.04 -0.23 -1.21
N ALA A 225 -1.09 0.50 -0.09
CA ALA A 225 -1.54 1.89 -0.07
C ALA A 225 -0.64 2.80 -0.93
N MET A 226 0.68 2.63 -0.84
CA MET A 226 1.68 3.41 -1.59
C MET A 226 1.74 3.03 -3.09
N PHE A 227 1.41 1.79 -3.44
CA PHE A 227 1.39 1.32 -4.84
C PHE A 227 0.11 1.72 -5.58
N LEU A 228 -1.03 1.77 -4.89
CA LEU A 228 -2.32 2.10 -5.49
C LEU A 228 -2.70 3.58 -5.39
N GLY A 229 -2.33 4.28 -4.30
CA GLY A 229 -2.89 5.58 -3.96
C GLY A 229 -2.22 6.76 -4.64
N ASP A 230 -3.03 7.61 -5.29
CA ASP A 230 -2.65 8.99 -5.60
C ASP A 230 -2.56 9.81 -4.30
N ARG A 231 -3.53 9.58 -3.40
CA ARG A 231 -3.62 10.19 -2.06
C ARG A 231 -4.00 9.14 -1.02
N ILE A 232 -3.41 9.24 0.17
CA ILE A 232 -3.59 8.33 1.31
C ILE A 232 -4.10 9.12 2.51
N ALA A 233 -5.19 8.66 3.12
CA ALA A 233 -5.70 9.12 4.42
C ALA A 233 -5.39 8.07 5.49
N VAL A 234 -4.60 8.45 6.50
CA VAL A 234 -4.19 7.57 7.60
C VAL A 234 -5.22 7.63 8.73
N MET A 235 -5.90 6.52 9.03
CA MET A 235 -6.87 6.45 10.13
C MET A 235 -6.32 5.78 11.39
N ARG A 236 -6.44 6.47 12.53
CA ARG A 236 -6.14 5.98 13.88
C ARG A 236 -7.31 6.30 14.81
N ASP A 237 -7.74 5.33 15.61
CA ASP A 237 -8.79 5.51 16.63
C ASP A 237 -10.09 6.22 16.16
N GLY A 238 -10.51 5.99 14.91
CA GLY A 238 -11.70 6.60 14.32
C GLY A 238 -11.48 7.98 13.71
N ARG A 239 -10.34 8.64 13.98
CA ARG A 239 -9.94 9.92 13.39
C ARG A 239 -9.07 9.69 12.15
N ILE A 240 -9.04 10.67 11.26
CA ILE A 240 -7.98 10.79 10.25
C ILE A 240 -6.85 11.59 10.89
N VAL A 241 -5.61 11.10 10.80
CA VAL A 241 -4.41 11.71 11.40
C VAL A 241 -3.68 12.58 10.37
N GLN A 242 -3.52 12.07 9.15
CA GLN A 242 -2.89 12.76 8.03
C GLN A 242 -3.62 12.39 6.73
N ILE A 243 -3.64 13.33 5.78
CA ILE A 243 -3.94 13.08 4.37
C ILE A 243 -2.81 13.70 3.56
N GLY A 244 -2.27 12.95 2.60
CA GLY A 244 -1.21 13.40 1.70
C GLY A 244 -1.03 12.45 0.53
N THR A 245 -0.16 12.79 -0.39
CA THR A 245 0.39 11.88 -1.41
C THR A 245 1.27 10.81 -0.75
N SER A 246 1.53 9.72 -1.47
CA SER A 246 2.46 8.66 -1.05
C SER A 246 3.86 9.19 -0.69
N GLU A 247 4.35 10.23 -1.38
CA GLU A 247 5.62 10.90 -1.04
C GLU A 247 5.52 11.71 0.27
N GLU A 248 4.44 12.46 0.48
CA GLU A 248 4.25 13.28 1.70
C GLU A 248 4.12 12.41 2.96
N ILE A 249 3.43 11.26 2.89
CA ILE A 249 3.34 10.33 4.02
C ILE A 249 4.72 9.76 4.40
N LEU A 250 5.59 9.46 3.42
CA LEU A 250 6.93 8.91 3.67
C LEU A 250 7.97 9.96 4.11
N THR A 251 7.86 11.20 3.61
CA THR A 251 8.87 12.25 3.81
C THR A 251 8.50 13.22 4.93
N GLN A 252 7.21 13.38 5.23
CA GLN A 252 6.67 14.33 6.21
C GLN A 252 5.56 13.68 7.07
N PRO A 253 5.87 12.61 7.84
CA PRO A 253 4.91 12.00 8.76
C PRO A 253 4.46 12.99 9.83
N ALA A 254 3.14 13.09 10.07
CA ALA A 254 2.55 14.09 10.95
C ALA A 254 2.69 13.79 12.46
N ASP A 255 2.87 12.53 12.84
CA ASP A 255 3.17 12.11 14.22
C ASP A 255 4.11 10.89 14.26
N ASP A 256 4.61 10.55 15.45
CA ASP A 256 5.51 9.40 15.67
C ASP A 256 4.88 8.07 15.25
N TYR A 257 3.55 7.95 15.26
CA TYR A 257 2.83 6.73 14.86
C TYR A 257 2.86 6.55 13.34
N ILE A 258 2.72 7.64 12.57
CA ILE A 258 2.94 7.57 11.11
C ILE A 258 4.43 7.32 10.83
N ALA A 259 5.34 7.93 11.58
CA ALA A 259 6.78 7.73 11.43
C ALA A 259 7.24 6.29 11.75
N GLU A 260 6.58 5.60 12.69
CA GLU A 260 6.72 4.17 12.97
C GLU A 260 6.14 3.32 11.82
N PHE A 261 4.95 3.67 11.32
CA PHE A 261 4.28 2.93 10.25
C PHE A 261 5.06 2.90 8.93
N VAL A 262 5.82 3.95 8.60
CA VAL A 262 6.52 4.09 7.31
C VAL A 262 7.92 3.44 7.27
N GLN A 263 8.39 2.78 8.34
CA GLN A 263 9.75 2.22 8.38
C GLN A 263 9.92 1.03 7.42
N ASP A 264 9.02 0.03 7.48
CA ASP A 264 9.06 -1.18 6.64
C ASP A 264 8.61 -0.97 5.16
N VAL A 265 8.62 0.27 4.66
CA VAL A 265 8.22 0.59 3.28
C VAL A 265 9.44 0.66 2.37
N ASP A 266 9.37 0.00 1.21
CA ASP A 266 10.36 0.17 0.14
C ASP A 266 10.24 1.56 -0.50
N ARG A 267 10.87 2.54 0.14
CA ARG A 267 10.94 3.94 -0.31
C ARG A 267 11.46 4.05 -1.75
N THR A 268 12.28 3.10 -2.22
CA THR A 268 12.87 3.15 -3.58
C THR A 268 11.84 2.99 -4.69
N ARG A 269 10.68 2.39 -4.40
CA ARG A 269 9.58 2.19 -5.35
C ARG A 269 8.52 3.28 -5.34
N VAL A 270 8.52 4.13 -4.32
CA VAL A 270 7.52 5.20 -4.10
C VAL A 270 8.11 6.57 -4.40
N LEU A 271 9.34 6.81 -3.95
CA LEU A 271 10.07 8.05 -4.22
C LEU A 271 10.63 8.06 -5.64
N THR A 272 10.67 9.24 -6.25
CA THR A 272 11.02 9.45 -7.66
C THR A 272 12.31 10.25 -7.83
N ALA A 273 12.80 10.40 -9.06
CA ALA A 273 13.92 11.29 -9.34
C ALA A 273 13.64 12.72 -8.87
N SER A 274 12.41 13.22 -9.00
CA SER A 274 12.03 14.57 -8.58
C SER A 274 12.07 14.78 -7.05
N SER A 275 11.80 13.76 -6.24
CA SER A 275 11.82 13.87 -4.78
C SER A 275 13.23 13.97 -4.19
N ILE A 276 14.27 13.51 -4.92
CA ILE A 276 15.67 13.54 -4.46
C ILE A 276 16.61 14.41 -5.32
N MET A 277 16.12 14.97 -6.43
CA MET A 277 16.95 15.83 -7.28
C MET A 277 17.38 17.12 -6.58
N ARG A 278 18.44 17.72 -7.11
CA ARG A 278 19.01 18.99 -6.67
C ARG A 278 19.24 19.88 -7.89
N GLU A 279 19.12 21.19 -7.69
CA GLU A 279 19.64 22.16 -8.64
C GLU A 279 21.16 21.99 -8.80
N THR A 280 21.71 22.40 -9.95
CA THR A 280 23.15 22.30 -10.22
C THR A 280 23.69 23.58 -10.83
N ASN A 281 24.84 24.03 -10.32
CA ASN A 281 25.66 25.08 -10.89
C ASN A 281 26.73 24.54 -11.87
N ALA A 282 26.93 23.21 -11.93
CA ALA A 282 27.88 22.55 -12.83
C ALA A 282 27.30 22.43 -14.27
N THR A 283 26.93 23.57 -14.86
CA THR A 283 26.31 23.66 -16.18
C THR A 283 26.97 24.75 -17.03
N ILE A 284 26.95 24.60 -18.36
CA ILE A 284 27.56 25.55 -19.29
C ILE A 284 26.88 25.48 -20.67
N SER A 285 26.88 26.56 -21.45
CA SER A 285 26.35 26.52 -22.83
C SER A 285 27.38 25.96 -23.82
N ILE A 286 26.92 25.34 -24.91
CA ILE A 286 27.78 24.72 -25.93
C ILE A 286 28.67 25.71 -26.68
N GLU A 287 28.27 26.98 -26.77
CA GLU A 287 29.01 28.09 -27.38
C GLU A 287 30.16 28.61 -26.50
N ALA A 288 30.20 28.22 -25.22
CA ALA A 288 31.17 28.73 -24.27
C ALA A 288 32.60 28.26 -24.59
N GLY A 289 33.59 29.12 -24.29
CA GLY A 289 35.00 28.78 -24.46
C GLY A 289 35.57 27.96 -23.29
N PRO A 290 36.59 27.09 -23.51
CA PRO A 290 37.18 26.24 -22.48
C PRO A 290 37.67 26.97 -21.21
N ARG A 291 38.03 28.26 -21.31
CA ARG A 291 38.43 29.08 -20.16
C ARG A 291 37.27 29.42 -19.21
N LEU A 292 36.03 29.48 -19.70
CA LEU A 292 34.85 29.62 -18.85
C LEU A 292 34.50 28.26 -18.22
N ALA A 293 34.63 27.17 -18.98
CA ALA A 293 34.45 25.82 -18.48
C ALA A 293 35.40 25.49 -17.31
N MET A 294 36.69 25.83 -17.41
CA MET A 294 37.65 25.65 -16.28
C MET A 294 37.20 26.37 -15.02
N ARG A 295 36.77 27.64 -15.12
CA ARG A 295 36.26 28.39 -13.96
C ARG A 295 34.99 27.79 -13.39
N THR A 296 34.06 27.36 -14.24
CA THR A 296 32.80 26.76 -13.78
C THR A 296 33.06 25.42 -13.08
N LEU A 297 34.06 24.63 -13.51
CA LEU A 297 34.52 23.43 -12.81
C LEU A 297 35.12 23.75 -11.43
N GLU A 298 35.96 24.80 -11.36
CA GLU A 298 36.55 25.30 -10.10
C GLU A 298 35.47 25.81 -9.13
N ASP A 299 34.58 26.70 -9.60
CA ASP A 299 33.50 27.34 -8.82
C ASP A 299 32.41 26.34 -8.36
N SER A 300 32.18 25.27 -9.11
CA SER A 300 31.25 24.18 -8.72
C SER A 300 31.93 23.01 -7.98
N ASN A 301 33.27 23.02 -7.87
CA ASN A 301 34.07 21.91 -7.36
C ASN A 301 33.71 20.55 -7.99
N SER A 302 33.52 20.55 -9.32
CA SER A 302 33.07 19.39 -10.10
C SER A 302 34.14 18.89 -11.08
N SER A 303 34.17 17.58 -11.33
CA SER A 303 35.03 16.95 -12.35
C SER A 303 34.43 16.98 -13.77
N GLY A 304 33.22 17.53 -13.92
CA GLY A 304 32.55 17.68 -15.22
C GLY A 304 31.39 18.67 -15.18
N LEU A 305 31.00 19.18 -16.35
CA LEU A 305 29.84 20.07 -16.53
C LEU A 305 28.82 19.44 -17.48
N LEU A 306 27.53 19.68 -17.22
CA LEU A 306 26.48 19.44 -18.21
C LEU A 306 26.47 20.56 -19.25
N VAL A 307 26.39 20.20 -20.53
CA VAL A 307 26.38 21.14 -21.65
C VAL A 307 24.96 21.34 -22.15
N LEU A 308 24.54 22.60 -22.21
CA LEU A 308 23.19 23.03 -22.57
C LEU A 308 23.19 23.84 -23.88
N ASP A 309 22.04 23.93 -24.55
CA ASP A 309 21.77 24.90 -25.62
C ASP A 309 21.08 26.18 -25.07
N GLU A 310 20.77 27.12 -25.98
CA GLU A 310 20.01 28.35 -25.67
C GLU A 310 18.63 28.10 -25.02
N ASN A 311 18.04 26.90 -25.22
CA ASN A 311 16.72 26.50 -24.70
C ASN A 311 16.79 25.76 -23.36
N ARG A 312 18.00 25.59 -22.77
CA ARG A 312 18.33 24.72 -21.63
C ARG A 312 18.16 23.22 -21.89
N THR A 313 18.10 22.80 -23.15
CA THR A 313 18.14 21.40 -23.59
C THR A 313 19.49 20.79 -23.26
N VAL A 314 19.53 19.57 -22.72
CA VAL A 314 20.78 18.87 -22.42
C VAL A 314 21.39 18.30 -23.70
N VAL A 315 22.57 18.79 -24.09
CA VAL A 315 23.25 18.39 -25.33
C VAL A 315 24.27 17.27 -25.09
N GLY A 316 24.90 17.26 -23.90
CA GLY A 316 25.92 16.31 -23.49
C GLY A 316 26.61 16.73 -22.18
N MET A 317 27.83 16.27 -21.96
CA MET A 317 28.69 16.69 -20.84
C MET A 317 30.13 16.98 -21.31
N VAL A 318 30.92 17.68 -20.50
CA VAL A 318 32.37 17.83 -20.70
C VAL A 318 33.13 17.48 -19.42
N SER A 319 34.20 16.70 -19.56
CA SER A 319 35.10 16.36 -18.46
C SER A 319 36.21 17.40 -18.23
N ASP A 320 36.67 17.51 -16.99
CA ASP A 320 37.83 18.32 -16.58
C ASP A 320 39.04 18.15 -17.51
N ARG A 321 39.39 16.90 -17.85
CA ARG A 321 40.51 16.54 -18.73
C ARG A 321 40.36 17.09 -20.13
N ASN A 322 39.16 16.98 -20.72
CA ASN A 322 38.89 17.46 -22.07
C ASN A 322 38.90 18.99 -22.11
N VAL A 323 38.31 19.64 -21.11
CA VAL A 323 38.31 21.10 -20.96
C VAL A 323 39.73 21.66 -20.81
N VAL A 324 40.57 21.06 -19.95
CA VAL A 324 41.97 21.46 -19.78
C VAL A 324 42.80 21.22 -21.05
N LYS A 325 42.51 20.15 -21.80
CA LYS A 325 43.14 19.89 -23.11
C LYS A 325 42.77 20.97 -24.12
N ALA A 326 41.48 21.22 -24.33
CA ALA A 326 40.97 22.24 -25.26
C ALA A 326 41.51 23.65 -24.94
N ALA A 327 41.61 23.99 -23.66
CA ALA A 327 42.18 25.26 -23.20
C ALA A 327 43.69 25.41 -23.52
N ARG A 328 44.45 24.31 -23.55
CA ARG A 328 45.87 24.28 -23.96
C ARG A 328 46.06 24.31 -25.47
N GLU A 329 45.15 23.67 -26.20
CA GLU A 329 45.13 23.65 -27.68
C GLU A 329 44.62 24.97 -28.28
N GLY A 330 44.11 25.88 -27.45
CA GLY A 330 43.66 27.21 -27.88
C GLY A 330 42.26 27.23 -28.51
N GLN A 331 41.46 26.18 -28.28
CA GLN A 331 40.11 26.07 -28.83
C GLN A 331 39.20 27.20 -28.30
N HIS A 332 38.30 27.70 -29.16
CA HIS A 332 37.45 28.86 -28.85
C HIS A 332 36.09 28.50 -28.24
N THR A 333 35.60 27.28 -28.47
CA THR A 333 34.34 26.74 -27.96
C THR A 333 34.58 25.38 -27.27
N ILE A 334 33.60 24.85 -26.56
CA ILE A 334 33.62 23.47 -26.04
C ILE A 334 32.86 22.46 -26.93
N ALA A 335 32.19 22.92 -27.99
CA ALA A 335 31.35 22.09 -28.87
C ALA A 335 32.04 20.80 -29.39
N ASP A 336 33.32 20.88 -29.79
CA ASP A 336 34.08 19.74 -30.33
C ASP A 336 34.53 18.72 -29.26
N ILE A 337 34.36 19.03 -27.97
CA ILE A 337 34.71 18.15 -26.84
C ILE A 337 33.51 17.65 -26.03
N VAL A 338 32.27 17.90 -26.50
CA VAL A 338 31.05 17.45 -25.83
C VAL A 338 30.88 15.94 -25.96
N GLU A 339 30.98 15.24 -24.83
CA GLU A 339 30.76 13.80 -24.71
C GLU A 339 29.27 13.52 -24.46
N LYS A 340 28.68 12.62 -25.26
CA LYS A 340 27.32 12.08 -24.99
C LYS A 340 27.36 10.69 -24.35
N THR A 341 28.51 10.02 -24.41
CA THR A 341 28.77 8.74 -23.75
C THR A 341 28.74 8.92 -22.22
N ASP A 342 28.12 7.99 -21.51
CA ASP A 342 27.98 7.96 -20.04
C ASP A 342 27.18 9.12 -19.41
N LEU A 343 26.52 9.95 -20.24
CA LEU A 343 25.44 10.83 -19.79
C LEU A 343 24.13 10.02 -19.74
N PHE A 344 23.54 9.92 -18.54
CA PHE A 344 22.27 9.27 -18.33
C PHE A 344 21.19 10.29 -17.94
N THR A 345 20.24 10.50 -18.84
CA THR A 345 19.03 11.30 -18.60
C THR A 345 17.89 10.45 -18.05
N VAL A 346 17.17 10.95 -17.06
CA VAL A 346 16.00 10.31 -16.44
C VAL A 346 14.84 11.30 -16.33
N ARG A 347 13.63 10.77 -16.11
CA ARG A 347 12.41 11.56 -15.99
C ARG A 347 12.16 11.96 -14.53
N PRO A 348 11.50 13.10 -14.24
CA PRO A 348 11.17 13.45 -12.86
C PRO A 348 10.31 12.38 -12.18
N GLU A 349 9.43 11.70 -12.93
CA GLU A 349 8.59 10.59 -12.50
C GLU A 349 9.28 9.21 -12.41
N THR A 350 10.57 9.07 -12.79
CA THR A 350 11.27 7.78 -12.71
C THR A 350 11.47 7.33 -11.25
N PRO A 351 11.04 6.12 -10.83
CA PRO A 351 11.26 5.61 -9.47
C PRO A 351 12.73 5.45 -9.11
N ILE A 352 13.08 5.69 -7.84
CA ILE A 352 14.45 5.55 -7.32
C ILE A 352 15.06 4.16 -7.58
N SER A 353 14.25 3.10 -7.55
CA SER A 353 14.65 1.72 -7.86
C SER A 353 15.26 1.57 -9.27
N GLU A 354 14.79 2.35 -10.24
CA GLU A 354 15.30 2.33 -11.61
C GLU A 354 16.59 3.16 -11.77
N LEU A 355 16.86 4.10 -10.86
CA LEU A 355 18.03 4.97 -10.89
C LEU A 355 19.33 4.25 -10.49
N PHE A 356 19.28 3.10 -9.80
CA PHE A 356 20.47 2.39 -9.34
C PHE A 356 21.33 1.84 -10.48
N ALA A 357 20.71 1.22 -11.50
CA ALA A 357 21.45 0.67 -12.64
C ALA A 357 22.26 1.75 -13.41
N PRO A 358 21.67 2.86 -13.90
CA PRO A 358 22.42 3.91 -14.57
C PRO A 358 23.38 4.65 -13.62
N SER A 359 22.98 4.98 -12.38
CA SER A 359 23.89 5.69 -11.45
C SER A 359 25.08 4.86 -11.01
N SER A 360 25.03 3.53 -11.13
CA SER A 360 26.15 2.65 -10.81
C SER A 360 27.35 2.86 -11.74
N THR A 361 27.09 3.13 -13.03
CA THR A 361 28.08 3.28 -14.11
C THR A 361 28.30 4.73 -14.56
N ALA A 362 27.33 5.62 -14.32
CA ALA A 362 27.43 7.04 -14.68
C ALA A 362 28.66 7.72 -14.06
N LYS A 363 29.39 8.47 -14.89
CA LYS A 363 30.56 9.28 -14.49
C LYS A 363 30.18 10.61 -13.84
N VAL A 364 28.95 11.05 -14.07
CA VAL A 364 28.33 12.28 -13.55
C VAL A 364 27.01 11.93 -12.84
N PRO A 365 26.47 12.83 -11.99
CA PRO A 365 25.10 12.72 -11.49
C PRO A 365 24.08 12.44 -12.61
N LEU A 366 23.04 11.65 -12.32
CA LEU A 366 21.96 11.43 -13.29
C LEU A 366 21.25 12.76 -13.57
N THR A 367 20.86 12.99 -14.82
CA THR A 367 20.31 14.28 -15.25
C THR A 367 18.80 14.20 -15.41
N VAL A 368 18.04 14.99 -14.67
CA VAL A 368 16.57 14.98 -14.70
C VAL A 368 16.07 15.97 -15.75
N VAL A 369 15.24 15.50 -16.69
CA VAL A 369 14.79 16.28 -17.85
C VAL A 369 13.29 16.17 -18.14
N ASP A 370 12.73 17.21 -18.77
CA ASP A 370 11.33 17.25 -19.23
C ASP A 370 11.11 16.52 -20.59
N ASP A 371 9.89 16.61 -21.13
CA ASP A 371 9.53 16.10 -22.47
C ASP A 371 10.36 16.70 -23.61
N ASN A 372 10.92 17.90 -23.40
CA ASN A 372 11.71 18.65 -24.36
C ASN A 372 13.23 18.47 -24.12
N GLN A 373 13.63 17.52 -23.29
CA GLN A 373 15.03 17.29 -22.85
C GLN A 373 15.69 18.48 -22.13
N ARG A 374 14.90 19.39 -21.54
CA ARG A 374 15.39 20.53 -20.75
C ARG A 374 15.82 20.12 -19.36
N LEU A 375 16.92 20.69 -18.88
CA LEU A 375 17.45 20.44 -17.54
C LEU A 375 16.51 20.97 -16.44
N LEU A 376 15.91 20.04 -15.69
CA LEU A 376 15.18 20.29 -14.45
C LEU A 376 16.12 20.25 -13.24
N GLY A 377 17.03 19.28 -13.17
CA GLY A 377 17.97 19.11 -12.06
C GLY A 377 18.89 17.90 -12.25
N ILE A 378 19.58 17.51 -11.18
CA ILE A 378 20.40 16.29 -11.15
C ILE A 378 20.08 15.43 -9.93
N VAL A 379 20.34 14.13 -10.00
CA VAL A 379 20.36 13.22 -8.85
C VAL A 379 21.82 12.84 -8.54
N PRO A 380 22.44 13.45 -7.51
CA PRO A 380 23.75 13.03 -7.03
C PRO A 380 23.69 11.61 -6.44
N ARG A 381 24.72 10.80 -6.68
CA ARG A 381 24.81 9.42 -6.14
C ARG A 381 24.69 9.35 -4.61
N VAL A 382 25.10 10.40 -3.90
CA VAL A 382 24.93 10.54 -2.43
C VAL A 382 23.47 10.80 -2.06
N ALA A 383 22.71 11.59 -2.83
CA ALA A 383 21.29 11.79 -2.57
C ALA A 383 20.49 10.49 -2.78
N LEU A 384 20.86 9.73 -3.82
CA LEU A 384 20.31 8.40 -4.08
C LEU A 384 20.59 7.42 -2.92
N LEU A 385 21.84 7.31 -2.47
CA LEU A 385 22.21 6.45 -1.35
C LEU A 385 21.55 6.89 -0.03
N ASN A 386 21.47 8.19 0.25
CA ASN A 386 20.80 8.71 1.44
C ASN A 386 19.29 8.45 1.43
N SER A 387 18.66 8.28 0.27
CA SER A 387 17.23 7.92 0.17
C SER A 387 16.95 6.45 0.55
N MET A 388 17.97 5.59 0.47
CA MET A 388 17.96 4.20 0.97
C MET A 388 18.34 4.11 2.45
N ALA A 389 19.06 5.12 2.96
CA ALA A 389 19.57 5.12 4.31
C ALA A 389 18.41 5.38 5.27
N ASP A 390 17.86 4.29 5.80
CA ASP A 390 16.72 4.32 6.70
C ASP A 390 17.05 5.20 7.93
N PRO A 391 16.25 6.26 8.21
CA PRO A 391 16.39 7.04 9.43
C PRO A 391 15.80 6.27 10.61
N GLY A 392 16.35 5.08 10.87
CA GLY A 392 15.98 4.24 12.00
C GLY A 392 16.07 5.02 13.31
N PRO A 393 15.16 4.78 14.27
CA PRO A 393 15.04 5.61 15.44
C PRO A 393 16.35 5.64 16.23
N ALA A 394 16.78 6.83 16.65
CA ALA A 394 17.89 6.98 17.58
C ALA A 394 17.51 6.24 18.88
N THR A 395 18.14 5.09 19.13
CA THR A 395 17.70 4.09 20.10
C THR A 395 17.90 4.53 21.55
N GLY A 396 16.98 5.35 22.04
CA GLY A 396 16.64 5.38 23.46
C GLY A 396 16.02 4.03 23.85
N GLU A 397 16.55 3.39 24.89
CA GLU A 397 16.08 2.08 25.35
C GLU A 397 14.62 2.17 25.82
N ILE A 398 13.70 1.52 25.10
CA ILE A 398 12.30 1.37 25.53
C ILE A 398 12.24 0.27 26.60
N PRO A 399 11.77 0.55 27.84
CA PRO A 399 11.64 -0.48 28.86
C PRO A 399 10.64 -1.56 28.44
N PRO A 400 10.90 -2.85 28.72
CA PRO A 400 10.00 -3.93 28.32
C PRO A 400 8.64 -3.79 29.03
N VAL A 401 7.57 -3.77 28.23
CA VAL A 401 6.19 -3.82 28.73
C VAL A 401 6.00 -5.12 29.50
N ARG A 402 5.61 -5.02 30.77
CA ARG A 402 5.23 -6.19 31.58
C ARG A 402 3.78 -6.55 31.32
N GLU A 403 3.52 -7.78 30.91
CA GLU A 403 2.18 -8.35 30.91
C GLU A 403 1.77 -8.68 32.36
N GLU A 404 1.08 -7.76 33.03
CA GLU A 404 0.40 -8.06 34.29
C GLU A 404 -0.92 -8.80 34.02
N SER A 405 -0.85 -10.13 34.01
CA SER A 405 -2.03 -11.00 33.89
C SER A 405 -2.01 -12.21 34.83
N GLU A 406 -1.91 -11.96 36.14
CA GLU A 406 -2.33 -12.95 37.14
C GLU A 406 -3.87 -12.98 37.22
N PRO A 407 -4.52 -14.16 37.16
CA PRO A 407 -5.98 -14.26 37.23
C PRO A 407 -6.49 -14.04 38.66
N VAL A 408 -7.27 -12.98 38.87
CA VAL A 408 -7.91 -12.70 40.17
C VAL A 408 -8.97 -13.77 40.49
N VAL A 409 -8.59 -14.77 41.29
CA VAL A 409 -9.51 -15.76 41.84
C VAL A 409 -10.31 -15.11 42.97
N VAL A 410 -11.57 -14.79 42.69
CA VAL A 410 -12.50 -14.22 43.68
C VAL A 410 -13.01 -15.34 44.61
N SER A 411 -12.37 -15.48 45.76
CA SER A 411 -12.90 -16.27 46.88
C SER A 411 -14.09 -15.54 47.54
N PRO A 412 -15.28 -16.16 47.68
CA PRO A 412 -16.39 -15.56 48.40
C PRO A 412 -16.10 -15.56 49.91
N GLY A 413 -16.03 -14.38 50.52
CA GLY A 413 -15.92 -14.23 51.97
C GLY A 413 -17.21 -14.63 52.69
N ALA A 414 -17.08 -15.24 53.87
CA ALA A 414 -18.22 -15.64 54.68
C ALA A 414 -18.94 -14.44 55.33
N ALA A 415 -20.25 -14.59 55.51
CA ALA A 415 -21.04 -13.84 56.48
C ALA A 415 -21.36 -14.74 57.69
N GLU A 416 -21.75 -14.14 58.81
CA GLU A 416 -21.64 -14.76 60.13
C GLU A 416 -22.78 -15.73 60.51
N ALA A 417 -22.43 -16.68 61.37
CA ALA A 417 -23.22 -17.44 62.36
C ALA A 417 -24.73 -17.70 62.14
N ASP A 418 -25.13 -18.97 62.25
CA ASP A 418 -25.92 -19.37 63.43
C ASP A 418 -25.86 -20.87 63.80
N SER A 419 -26.20 -21.14 65.07
CA SER A 419 -26.52 -22.39 65.80
C SER A 419 -26.36 -23.82 65.21
N GLU A 420 -25.67 -24.65 66.01
CA GLU A 420 -26.08 -26.01 66.50
C GLU A 420 -25.91 -27.36 65.74
N ASN A 421 -25.48 -28.35 66.55
CA ASN A 421 -25.73 -29.82 66.52
C ASN A 421 -25.17 -30.74 65.40
N GLY A 422 -24.30 -31.68 65.82
CA GLY A 422 -24.52 -33.11 65.53
C GLY A 422 -23.31 -33.95 65.10
N ALA A 423 -23.00 -35.00 65.88
CA ALA A 423 -22.20 -36.21 65.61
C ALA A 423 -21.21 -36.21 64.41
N ALA A 424 -19.89 -36.31 64.58
CA ALA A 424 -19.13 -37.45 65.15
C ALA A 424 -19.28 -38.79 64.38
N PHE A 425 -18.19 -39.23 63.76
CA PHE A 425 -17.78 -40.65 63.71
C PHE A 425 -16.25 -40.78 63.51
N THR A 426 -15.67 -41.85 64.03
CA THR A 426 -14.28 -42.31 63.84
C THR A 426 -14.17 -43.21 62.60
N GLU A 427 -13.09 -43.90 62.20
CA GLU A 427 -11.77 -44.33 62.73
C GLU A 427 -10.83 -44.43 61.45
N GLU A 428 -9.52 -44.77 61.40
CA GLU A 428 -8.53 -45.29 62.37
C GLU A 428 -7.10 -44.79 61.99
N GLN A 429 -6.22 -45.65 61.45
CA GLN A 429 -4.79 -45.42 61.12
C GLN A 429 -4.45 -46.12 59.77
N VAL A 430 -3.26 -46.08 59.15
CA VAL A 430 -1.93 -46.58 59.57
C VAL A 430 -0.83 -45.98 58.67
N ALA A 431 0.41 -45.91 59.17
CA ALA A 431 1.65 -45.52 58.46
C ALA A 431 2.82 -46.42 58.95
N PRO A 432 4.09 -46.16 58.59
CA PRO A 432 4.70 -46.07 57.25
C PRO A 432 5.85 -47.12 57.09
N THR A 433 6.53 -47.15 55.92
CA THR A 433 7.86 -47.79 55.79
C THR A 433 8.77 -47.04 54.81
N GLU A 434 9.99 -46.71 55.24
CA GLU A 434 11.09 -46.21 54.39
C GLU A 434 11.95 -47.36 53.84
N VAL A 435 12.90 -47.07 52.94
CA VAL A 435 14.37 -47.23 53.16
C VAL A 435 15.17 -46.93 51.87
N ALA A 436 16.32 -46.25 52.03
CA ALA A 436 17.54 -46.10 51.18
C ALA A 436 17.52 -46.56 49.69
N ALA A 437 17.95 -45.76 48.70
CA ALA A 437 19.32 -45.27 48.42
C ALA A 437 20.34 -46.39 48.01
N ALA A 438 21.40 -46.16 47.21
CA ALA A 438 22.07 -44.91 46.85
C ALA A 438 22.96 -44.97 45.56
N THR A 439 23.31 -43.79 45.03
CA THR A 439 24.61 -43.39 44.41
C THR A 439 25.18 -43.97 43.08
N ASN A 440 25.76 -43.04 42.30
CA ASN A 440 26.85 -43.14 41.31
C ASN A 440 26.58 -43.81 39.93
N GLY A 441 27.12 -43.31 38.82
CA GLY A 441 27.81 -42.03 38.56
C GLY A 441 28.95 -42.10 37.52
N ALA A 442 29.10 -41.04 36.69
CA ALA A 442 30.20 -40.79 35.73
C ALA A 442 30.32 -41.80 34.55
N SER A 443 30.98 -41.54 33.40
CA SER A 443 31.38 -40.31 32.67
C SER A 443 32.04 -40.70 31.33
N ALA A 444 32.16 -39.77 30.37
CA ALA A 444 33.11 -39.80 29.22
C ALA A 444 32.89 -40.91 28.15
N ASP A 445 33.42 -40.83 26.91
CA ASP A 445 33.79 -39.72 25.98
C ASP A 445 34.11 -40.34 24.58
N ALA A 446 34.43 -39.51 23.58
CA ALA A 446 35.36 -39.76 22.46
C ALA A 446 34.93 -40.50 21.14
N THR A 447 34.94 -39.70 20.06
CA THR A 447 35.69 -39.88 18.77
C THR A 447 35.39 -40.94 17.67
N ALA A 448 35.08 -40.40 16.47
CA ALA A 448 35.84 -40.54 15.19
C ALA A 448 35.63 -41.69 14.17
N ALA A 449 36.28 -41.53 13.00
CA ALA A 449 36.25 -42.24 11.70
C ALA A 449 34.94 -42.06 10.87
N GLU A 450 34.91 -41.73 9.57
CA GLU A 450 35.78 -41.94 8.38
C GLU A 450 35.74 -43.34 7.73
N ASP A 451 34.95 -43.48 6.65
CA ASP A 451 35.25 -44.14 5.36
C ASP A 451 34.01 -44.01 4.42
N GLY A 452 34.03 -44.22 3.11
CA GLY A 452 35.16 -44.54 2.21
C GLY A 452 34.73 -45.40 1.02
N LEU A 453 34.76 -44.85 -0.21
CA LEU A 453 34.51 -45.52 -1.52
C LEU A 453 33.06 -46.04 -1.75
N GLY A 454 32.54 -46.16 -2.99
CA GLY A 454 32.99 -45.64 -4.29
C GLY A 454 32.55 -46.49 -5.50
N LYS A 455 32.39 -45.86 -6.69
CA LYS A 455 32.33 -46.45 -8.07
C LYS A 455 31.10 -47.30 -8.46
N ASP A 456 30.70 -47.46 -9.74
CA ASP A 456 30.92 -46.75 -11.04
C ASP A 456 29.96 -47.35 -12.12
N THR A 457 29.96 -46.81 -13.35
CA THR A 457 29.39 -47.33 -14.64
C THR A 457 27.87 -47.20 -14.89
N GLY A 458 27.42 -47.03 -16.16
CA GLY A 458 26.02 -47.34 -16.53
C GLY A 458 25.26 -46.65 -17.70
N SER A 459 25.81 -45.76 -18.53
CA SER A 459 25.12 -45.24 -19.76
C SER A 459 24.84 -46.38 -20.79
N PRO A 460 23.86 -46.29 -21.76
CA PRO A 460 23.56 -45.09 -22.58
C PRO A 460 22.15 -44.87 -23.25
N VAL A 461 21.76 -43.58 -23.38
CA VAL A 461 21.32 -42.86 -24.61
C VAL A 461 20.02 -43.21 -25.39
N ARG A 462 19.37 -42.12 -25.88
CA ARG A 462 18.27 -41.93 -26.89
C ARG A 462 16.92 -41.55 -26.26
N GLY A 463 16.26 -40.46 -26.66
CA GLY A 463 16.58 -39.36 -27.60
C GLY A 463 15.48 -38.27 -27.43
N ALA A 464 15.27 -37.26 -28.29
CA ALA A 464 16.05 -36.58 -29.33
C ALA A 464 15.12 -35.44 -29.86
N ASP A 465 15.63 -34.22 -30.03
CA ASP A 465 14.78 -33.02 -30.20
C ASP A 465 14.29 -32.74 -31.64
N ASP A 466 13.27 -31.87 -31.74
CA ASP A 466 12.86 -30.96 -32.82
C ASP A 466 12.75 -31.42 -34.30
N VAL A 467 11.67 -30.94 -34.97
CA VAL A 467 11.76 -29.96 -36.08
C VAL A 467 10.37 -29.41 -36.46
N ASP A 468 10.34 -28.14 -36.87
CA ASP A 468 9.18 -27.33 -37.25
C ASP A 468 8.70 -27.52 -38.72
N GLY A 469 7.47 -27.07 -39.02
CA GLY A 469 7.11 -26.50 -40.32
C GLY A 469 6.26 -27.35 -41.27
N GLY A 470 4.98 -27.00 -41.46
CA GLY A 470 4.12 -27.70 -42.45
C GLY A 470 2.70 -27.16 -42.62
N LYS A 471 2.55 -26.08 -43.40
CA LYS A 471 1.27 -25.46 -43.83
C LYS A 471 0.15 -26.46 -44.16
N HIS A 472 -1.09 -26.17 -43.73
CA HIS A 472 -2.10 -25.74 -44.70
C HIS A 472 -3.24 -24.89 -44.13
#